data_AF-A0A3S4CWZ6-F1
#
_entry.id   AF-A0A3S4CWZ6-F1
#
_cell.length_a   1.000
_cell.length_b   1.000
_cell.length_c   1.000
_cell.angle_alpha   90.00
_cell.angle_beta   90.00
_cell.angle_gamma   90.00
#
_symmetry.space_group_name_H-M   'P 1'
#
loop_
_entity.id
_entity.type
_entity.pdbx_description
1 polymer ?
#
loop_
_entity_poly.entity_id
_entity_poly.type
_entity_poly.pdbx_seq_one_letter_code
_entity_poly.pdbx_strand_id
1 'polypeptide(L)'
;MGIRALCAAAAVVVGVGSAAEAATYRTTSLEMTVRYDGTHFSDVSYYDAKEGDAIFQGDVEAGDTSLGLQSYLFGFPEIGTVFDFIVTVIVPLVPIDDYYYGNGGRTPVCQLGPWDCTDTNRTYGGNESIFLAWDDDWIVEGPLQVGQSIEVFYHMIYGGNDGIMYTNDGSHVYSHEIEYSYFTVLSVDRISPVPLPATSALLPLGLGALAVLRKRRKSQGV
;
A
#
# COMPACT_ATOMS: atom_id res chain seq x y z
N MET A 1 -56.95 31.00 9.83
CA MET A 1 -56.10 30.02 9.12
C MET A 1 -54.65 30.33 9.46
N GLY A 2 -54.01 29.48 10.27
CA GLY A 2 -52.80 29.82 11.01
C GLY A 2 -51.50 29.46 10.31
N ILE A 3 -50.56 30.40 10.33
CA ILE A 3 -49.16 30.34 9.86
C ILE A 3 -48.36 29.40 10.78
N ARG A 4 -48.63 28.08 10.72
CA ARG A 4 -47.90 27.07 11.52
C ARG A 4 -47.25 25.96 10.70
N ALA A 5 -47.34 26.01 9.37
CA ALA A 5 -46.84 24.94 8.50
C ALA A 5 -45.46 25.21 7.87
N LEU A 6 -44.88 26.41 8.00
CA LEU A 6 -43.66 26.79 7.28
C LEU A 6 -42.34 26.51 8.01
N CYS A 7 -42.35 26.29 9.33
CA CYS A 7 -41.10 26.04 10.08
C CYS A 7 -40.61 24.59 10.01
N ALA A 8 -41.42 23.64 9.57
CA ALA A 8 -41.02 22.23 9.48
C ALA A 8 -40.17 21.91 8.24
N ALA A 9 -40.17 22.76 7.21
CA ALA A 9 -39.38 22.54 5.99
C ALA A 9 -37.92 23.02 6.14
N ALA A 10 -37.67 24.07 6.92
CA ALA A 10 -36.33 24.62 7.13
C ALA A 10 -35.44 23.72 8.01
N ALA A 11 -36.02 22.97 8.95
CA ALA A 11 -35.26 22.05 9.82
C ALA A 11 -34.75 20.80 9.07
N VAL A 12 -35.36 20.44 7.94
CA VAL A 12 -34.93 19.28 7.14
C VAL A 12 -33.74 19.62 6.23
N VAL A 13 -33.58 20.88 5.81
CA VAL A 13 -32.49 21.30 4.91
C VAL A 13 -31.15 21.45 5.66
N VAL A 14 -31.16 21.76 6.96
CA VAL A 14 -29.93 21.93 7.76
C VAL A 14 -29.32 20.59 8.18
N GLY A 15 -30.10 19.51 8.21
CA GLY A 15 -29.63 18.18 8.64
C GLY A 15 -28.93 17.33 7.56
N VAL A 16 -28.93 17.77 6.30
CA VAL A 16 -28.32 17.02 5.18
C VAL A 16 -26.88 17.48 4.90
N GLY A 17 -26.47 18.64 5.43
CA GLY A 17 -25.13 19.20 5.20
C GLY A 17 -24.01 18.56 6.01
N SER A 18 -24.32 17.79 7.06
CA SER A 18 -23.33 17.25 8.01
C SER A 18 -23.06 15.75 7.87
N ALA A 19 -23.68 15.06 6.91
CA ALA A 19 -23.45 13.63 6.69
C ALA A 19 -22.36 13.32 5.65
N ALA A 20 -21.71 14.35 5.07
CA ALA A 20 -20.67 14.16 4.06
C ALA A 20 -19.26 13.91 4.63
N GLU A 21 -19.06 14.09 5.95
CA GLU A 21 -17.74 13.96 6.59
C GLU A 21 -17.80 12.94 7.73
N ALA A 22 -17.70 11.65 7.41
CA ALA A 22 -17.41 10.63 8.43
C ALA A 22 -16.57 9.49 7.86
N ALA A 23 -15.74 9.75 6.85
CA ALA A 23 -14.69 8.81 6.49
C ALA A 23 -13.58 8.96 7.54
N THR A 24 -13.52 8.05 8.52
CA THR A 24 -12.42 8.01 9.51
C THR A 24 -11.10 7.55 8.89
N TYR A 25 -11.15 7.08 7.65
CA TYR A 25 -10.02 6.59 6.87
C TYR A 25 -9.98 7.27 5.51
N ARG A 26 -8.78 7.52 5.02
CA ARG A 26 -8.48 7.83 3.62
C ARG A 26 -8.09 6.54 2.92
N THR A 27 -8.77 6.23 1.83
CA THR A 27 -8.43 5.12 0.94
C THR A 27 -7.91 5.67 -0.37
N THR A 28 -6.74 5.20 -0.77
CA THR A 28 -6.12 5.52 -2.06
C THR A 28 -5.85 4.21 -2.79
N SER A 29 -6.37 4.06 -4.01
CA SER A 29 -6.11 2.91 -4.87
C SER A 29 -5.42 3.36 -6.15
N LEU A 30 -4.31 2.71 -6.47
CA LEU A 30 -3.42 3.04 -7.58
C LEU A 30 -3.09 1.77 -8.34
N GLU A 31 -3.12 1.89 -9.66
CA GLU A 31 -2.50 0.93 -10.59
C GLU A 31 -1.38 1.69 -11.29
N MET A 32 -0.16 1.18 -11.21
CA MET A 32 1.00 1.78 -11.83
C MET A 32 1.71 0.76 -12.68
N THR A 33 2.31 1.23 -13.76
CA THR A 33 3.32 0.45 -14.48
C THR A 33 4.68 1.01 -14.10
N VAL A 34 5.59 0.15 -13.65
CA VAL A 34 6.93 0.54 -13.22
C VAL A 34 7.99 -0.25 -13.99
N ARG A 35 9.15 0.35 -14.20
CA ARG A 35 10.31 -0.29 -14.83
C ARG A 35 11.36 -0.57 -13.78
N TYR A 36 11.78 -1.82 -13.67
CA TYR A 36 12.88 -2.21 -12.82
C TYR A 36 14.22 -1.68 -13.38
N ASP A 37 14.94 -0.91 -12.56
CA ASP A 37 16.21 -0.27 -12.95
C ASP A 37 17.43 -1.03 -12.43
N GLY A 38 17.25 -1.93 -11.45
CA GLY A 38 18.31 -2.74 -10.88
C GLY A 38 18.18 -2.88 -9.36
N THR A 39 19.03 -3.72 -8.80
CA THR A 39 19.13 -3.94 -7.36
C THR A 39 20.54 -3.65 -6.90
N HIS A 40 20.66 -2.80 -5.88
CA HIS A 40 21.89 -2.59 -5.12
C HIS A 40 21.92 -3.54 -3.92
N PHE A 41 23.07 -4.14 -3.67
CA PHE A 41 23.29 -5.02 -2.52
C PHE A 41 24.40 -4.45 -1.65
N SER A 42 24.14 -4.30 -0.36
CA SER A 42 25.14 -3.83 0.61
C SER A 42 25.79 -4.99 1.37
N ASP A 43 27.04 -4.79 1.78
CA ASP A 43 27.83 -5.75 2.56
C ASP A 43 27.76 -7.18 2.00
N VAL A 44 27.98 -7.29 0.68
CA VAL A 44 27.99 -8.58 0.00
C VAL A 44 29.27 -9.32 0.39
N SER A 45 29.11 -10.58 0.81
CA SER A 45 30.21 -11.54 0.85
C SER A 45 29.93 -12.64 -0.16
N TYR A 46 30.85 -12.88 -1.09
CA TYR A 46 30.68 -13.80 -2.22
C TYR A 46 31.84 -14.81 -2.26
N TYR A 47 31.51 -16.10 -2.36
CA TYR A 47 32.44 -17.23 -2.16
C TYR A 47 32.32 -18.24 -3.30
N ASP A 48 33.41 -18.93 -3.62
CA ASP A 48 33.33 -20.20 -4.36
C ASP A 48 32.73 -21.26 -3.42
N ALA A 49 31.69 -21.97 -3.87
CA ALA A 49 31.01 -22.97 -3.06
C ALA A 49 31.92 -24.14 -2.62
N LYS A 50 33.08 -24.33 -3.25
CA LYS A 50 34.04 -25.41 -2.99
C LYS A 50 35.29 -24.94 -2.25
N GLU A 51 35.74 -23.71 -2.46
CA GLU A 51 37.03 -23.24 -1.95
C GLU A 51 36.93 -22.48 -0.62
N GLY A 52 35.74 -21.99 -0.25
CA GLY A 52 35.43 -21.47 1.09
C GLY A 52 35.98 -20.09 1.43
N ASP A 53 36.96 -19.58 0.67
CA ASP A 53 37.45 -18.20 0.79
C ASP A 53 36.58 -17.22 0.02
N ALA A 54 36.43 -16.00 0.55
CA ALA A 54 35.67 -14.93 -0.11
C ALA A 54 36.43 -14.43 -1.34
N ILE A 55 35.76 -14.46 -2.50
CA ILE A 55 36.25 -13.91 -3.77
C ILE A 55 35.99 -12.40 -3.83
N PHE A 56 34.88 -11.96 -3.23
CA PHE A 56 34.48 -10.57 -3.20
C PHE A 56 33.83 -10.21 -1.86
N GLN A 57 34.15 -9.00 -1.38
CA GLN A 57 33.52 -8.36 -0.25
C GLN A 57 33.29 -6.87 -0.53
N GLY A 58 32.07 -6.40 -0.30
CA GLY A 58 31.71 -4.99 -0.47
C GLY A 58 30.32 -4.82 -1.09
N ASP A 59 30.07 -3.63 -1.61
CA ASP A 59 28.76 -3.30 -2.17
C ASP A 59 28.71 -3.57 -3.68
N VAL A 60 27.54 -3.96 -4.17
CA VAL A 60 27.25 -4.16 -5.59
C VAL A 60 26.21 -3.14 -6.02
N GLU A 61 26.60 -2.26 -6.94
CA GLU A 61 25.75 -1.16 -7.41
C GLU A 61 24.53 -1.65 -8.19
N ALA A 62 23.46 -0.85 -8.17
CA ALA A 62 22.27 -1.14 -8.94
C ALA A 62 22.59 -1.24 -10.43
N GLY A 63 22.32 -2.41 -10.99
CA GLY A 63 22.56 -2.72 -12.40
C GLY A 63 23.91 -3.35 -12.73
N ASP A 64 24.78 -3.55 -11.72
CA ASP A 64 25.95 -4.42 -11.88
C ASP A 64 25.53 -5.90 -11.80
N THR A 65 25.61 -6.59 -12.95
CA THR A 65 25.27 -8.01 -13.07
C THR A 65 26.49 -8.93 -13.06
N SER A 66 27.70 -8.42 -12.76
CA SER A 66 28.96 -9.15 -12.89
C SER A 66 29.05 -10.38 -11.99
N LEU A 67 28.45 -10.31 -10.80
CA LEU A 67 28.41 -11.40 -9.82
C LEU A 67 27.16 -12.29 -9.94
N GLY A 68 26.22 -11.95 -10.84
CA GLY A 68 25.00 -12.72 -11.04
C GLY A 68 24.14 -12.88 -9.78
N LEU A 69 24.10 -11.85 -8.93
CA LEU A 69 23.31 -11.86 -7.69
C LEU A 69 21.81 -11.82 -8.00
N GLN A 70 21.03 -12.48 -7.14
CA GLN A 70 19.58 -12.57 -7.22
C GLN A 70 18.95 -11.63 -6.20
N SER A 71 17.92 -10.90 -6.63
CA SER A 71 17.01 -10.24 -5.70
C SER A 71 16.18 -11.29 -4.95
N TYR A 72 16.11 -11.19 -3.63
CA TYR A 72 15.28 -12.07 -2.82
C TYR A 72 13.79 -11.90 -3.17
N LEU A 73 13.35 -10.64 -3.35
CA LEU A 73 11.95 -10.31 -3.61
C LEU A 73 11.52 -10.53 -5.06
N PHE A 74 12.41 -10.27 -6.02
CA PHE A 74 12.06 -10.21 -7.44
C PHE A 74 12.73 -11.29 -8.30
N GLY A 75 13.71 -12.03 -7.75
CA GLY A 75 14.45 -13.05 -8.49
C GLY A 75 15.52 -12.47 -9.41
N PHE A 76 15.45 -12.80 -10.71
CA PHE A 76 16.39 -12.32 -11.74
C PHE A 76 15.69 -11.50 -12.83
N PRO A 77 15.04 -10.38 -12.49
CA PRO A 77 14.49 -9.49 -13.50
C PRO A 77 15.63 -8.88 -14.33
N GLU A 78 15.48 -8.87 -15.65
CA GLU A 78 16.36 -8.10 -16.51
C GLU A 78 16.14 -6.60 -16.26
N ILE A 79 17.20 -5.80 -16.25
CA ILE A 79 17.07 -4.34 -16.18
C ILE A 79 16.20 -3.86 -17.33
N GLY A 80 15.21 -3.04 -17.03
CA GLY A 80 14.20 -2.61 -17.99
C GLY A 80 12.93 -3.45 -18.00
N THR A 81 12.87 -4.55 -17.23
CA THR A 81 11.64 -5.33 -17.03
C THR A 81 10.55 -4.43 -16.49
N VAL A 82 9.36 -4.55 -17.06
CA VAL A 82 8.18 -3.77 -16.69
C VAL A 82 7.29 -4.62 -15.81
N PHE A 83 6.91 -4.07 -14.66
CA PHE A 83 5.99 -4.68 -13.71
C PHE A 83 4.75 -3.82 -13.51
N ASP A 84 3.64 -4.50 -13.24
CA ASP A 84 2.48 -3.85 -12.66
C ASP A 84 2.69 -3.70 -11.16
N PHE A 85 2.36 -2.52 -10.64
CA PHE A 85 2.30 -2.21 -9.23
C PHE A 85 0.89 -1.77 -8.87
N ILE A 86 0.13 -2.67 -8.27
CA ILE A 86 -1.25 -2.43 -7.84
C ILE A 86 -1.22 -2.26 -6.34
N VAL A 87 -1.74 -1.15 -5.83
CA VAL A 87 -1.75 -0.89 -4.39
C VAL A 87 -3.02 -0.16 -3.94
N THR A 88 -3.58 -0.61 -2.82
CA THR A 88 -4.61 0.09 -2.08
C THR A 88 -4.10 0.37 -0.68
N VAL A 89 -4.02 1.64 -0.32
CA VAL A 89 -3.58 2.10 1.00
C VAL A 89 -4.80 2.65 1.75
N ILE A 90 -4.96 2.20 3.00
CA ILE A 90 -5.98 2.70 3.92
C ILE A 90 -5.25 3.33 5.11
N VAL A 91 -5.39 4.64 5.29
CA VAL A 91 -4.75 5.39 6.39
C VAL A 91 -5.82 6.06 7.24
N PRO A 92 -5.83 5.91 8.58
CA PRO A 92 -6.76 6.65 9.42
C PRO A 92 -6.45 8.15 9.38
N LEU A 93 -7.50 9.00 9.43
CA LEU A 93 -7.30 10.45 9.46
C LEU A 93 -6.64 10.95 10.75
N VAL A 94 -6.82 10.19 11.84
CA VAL A 94 -6.13 10.37 13.11
C VAL A 94 -5.33 9.09 13.37
N PRO A 95 -3.98 9.14 13.39
CA PRO A 95 -3.15 7.96 13.60
C PRO A 95 -3.54 7.20 14.87
N ILE A 96 -3.53 5.87 14.77
CA ILE A 96 -3.67 4.98 15.91
C ILE A 96 -2.29 4.41 16.18
N ASP A 97 -1.55 5.05 17.06
CA ASP A 97 -0.20 4.63 17.40
C ASP A 97 -0.27 3.46 18.38
N ASP A 98 0.16 2.28 17.94
CA ASP A 98 0.42 1.14 18.83
C ASP A 98 1.89 1.16 19.25
N TYR A 99 2.16 0.70 20.49
CA TYR A 99 3.46 0.71 21.14
C TYR A 99 4.55 -0.04 20.36
N TYR A 100 4.16 -1.01 19.52
CA TYR A 100 5.10 -1.76 18.73
C TYR A 100 5.36 -1.08 17.38
N TYR A 101 4.52 -1.18 16.33
CA TYR A 101 4.97 -0.73 15.01
C TYR A 101 3.85 -0.34 14.04
N GLY A 102 2.87 0.48 14.44
CA GLY A 102 1.80 0.84 13.50
C GLY A 102 1.10 2.15 13.81
N ASN A 103 0.62 2.80 12.74
CA ASN A 103 -0.20 4.02 12.79
C ASN A 103 -1.69 3.73 12.51
N GLY A 104 -2.09 2.45 12.53
CA GLY A 104 -3.42 1.97 12.18
C GLY A 104 -3.71 1.92 10.67
N GLY A 105 -2.73 2.25 9.83
CA GLY A 105 -2.84 2.12 8.38
C GLY A 105 -2.52 0.70 7.86
N ARG A 106 -2.97 0.37 6.65
CA ARG A 106 -2.86 -0.99 6.08
C ARG A 106 -2.94 -1.00 4.55
N THR A 107 -2.40 -2.06 3.93
CA THR A 107 -2.51 -2.35 2.50
C THR A 107 -3.25 -3.66 2.21
N PRO A 108 -4.59 -3.65 2.06
CA PRO A 108 -5.34 -4.88 1.77
C PRO A 108 -5.13 -5.42 0.34
N VAL A 109 -4.57 -4.60 -0.55
CA VAL A 109 -4.18 -5.00 -1.90
C VAL A 109 -2.84 -4.36 -2.17
N CYS A 110 -1.82 -5.16 -2.45
CA CYS A 110 -0.51 -4.68 -2.87
C CYS A 110 0.22 -5.80 -3.58
N GLN A 111 0.53 -5.58 -4.85
CA GLN A 111 1.26 -6.53 -5.68
C GLN A 111 2.23 -5.73 -6.54
N LEU A 112 3.53 -5.99 -6.41
CA LEU A 112 4.58 -5.43 -7.26
C LEU A 112 5.27 -6.56 -8.03
N GLY A 113 4.90 -6.73 -9.30
CA GLY A 113 5.40 -7.84 -10.10
C GLY A 113 5.06 -9.19 -9.44
N PRO A 114 6.05 -10.07 -9.16
CA PRO A 114 5.82 -11.34 -8.47
C PRO A 114 5.67 -11.22 -6.94
N TRP A 115 6.01 -10.07 -6.35
CA TRP A 115 6.04 -9.90 -4.91
C TRP A 115 4.68 -9.44 -4.36
N ASP A 116 4.11 -10.24 -3.46
CA ASP A 116 2.95 -9.87 -2.65
C ASP A 116 3.42 -8.99 -1.49
N CYS A 117 2.96 -7.74 -1.52
CA CYS A 117 3.31 -6.70 -0.55
C CYS A 117 2.09 -6.27 0.27
N THR A 118 1.17 -7.18 0.61
CA THR A 118 0.05 -6.89 1.52
C THR A 118 0.47 -6.92 3.00
N ASP A 119 -0.47 -6.55 3.88
CA ASP A 119 -0.33 -6.70 5.35
C ASP A 119 0.79 -5.87 5.99
N THR A 120 1.06 -4.69 5.45
CA THR A 120 1.92 -3.67 6.08
C THR A 120 1.47 -3.34 7.51
N ASN A 121 2.41 -3.08 8.42
CA ASN A 121 2.11 -2.55 9.76
C ASN A 121 2.16 -1.02 9.85
N ARG A 122 2.97 -0.38 9.00
CA ARG A 122 3.06 1.08 8.86
C ARG A 122 2.74 1.48 7.43
N THR A 123 1.80 2.41 7.28
CA THR A 123 1.54 3.02 5.97
C THR A 123 1.41 4.53 6.10
N TYR A 124 2.23 5.25 5.35
CA TYR A 124 2.02 6.66 5.11
C TYR A 124 1.85 6.84 3.62
N GLY A 125 1.03 7.78 3.21
CA GLY A 125 0.89 8.03 1.79
C GLY A 125 -0.45 8.59 1.41
N GLY A 126 -0.46 9.12 0.21
CA GLY A 126 -1.61 9.73 -0.41
C GLY A 126 -1.46 9.65 -1.90
N ASN A 127 -1.77 10.75 -2.57
CA ASN A 127 -1.74 10.80 -4.02
C ASN A 127 -0.35 11.09 -4.60
N GLU A 128 0.63 11.47 -3.77
CA GLU A 128 1.91 12.03 -4.22
C GLU A 128 3.11 11.16 -3.87
N SER A 129 3.04 10.44 -2.76
CA SER A 129 4.05 9.50 -2.30
C SER A 129 3.41 8.36 -1.53
N ILE A 130 4.15 7.28 -1.44
CA ILE A 130 3.83 6.11 -0.64
C ILE A 130 5.00 5.78 0.29
N PHE A 131 4.67 5.27 1.45
CA PHE A 131 5.56 4.61 2.39
C PHE A 131 4.79 3.42 2.95
N LEU A 132 5.26 2.23 2.65
CA LEU A 132 4.74 0.96 3.15
C LEU A 132 5.87 0.32 3.93
N ALA A 133 5.61 -0.14 5.15
CA ALA A 133 6.61 -0.88 5.90
C ALA A 133 6.02 -2.09 6.62
N TRP A 134 6.89 -3.10 6.75
CA TRP A 134 6.71 -4.31 7.54
C TRP A 134 7.77 -4.31 8.62
N ASP A 135 7.48 -3.54 9.66
CA ASP A 135 8.40 -3.28 10.75
C ASP A 135 9.61 -2.48 10.26
N ASP A 136 10.82 -2.86 10.65
CA ASP A 136 12.07 -2.30 10.16
C ASP A 136 12.70 -3.18 9.06
N ASP A 137 11.97 -4.21 8.59
CA ASP A 137 12.53 -5.26 7.75
C ASP A 137 12.37 -4.96 6.26
N TRP A 138 11.17 -4.56 5.84
CA TRP A 138 10.82 -4.27 4.45
C TRP A 138 10.18 -2.90 4.32
N ILE A 139 10.61 -2.11 3.35
CA ILE A 139 10.07 -0.77 3.09
C ILE A 139 9.84 -0.62 1.59
N VAL A 140 8.68 -0.09 1.20
CA VAL A 140 8.44 0.46 -0.14
C VAL A 140 8.19 1.94 0.02
N GLU A 141 9.05 2.76 -0.56
CA GLU A 141 8.88 4.20 -0.48
C GLU A 141 9.17 4.90 -1.80
N GLY A 142 8.49 6.03 -1.99
CA GLY A 142 8.81 6.92 -3.10
C GLY A 142 7.63 7.75 -3.59
N PRO A 143 7.91 8.73 -4.45
CA PRO A 143 6.91 9.48 -5.17
C PRO A 143 6.07 8.61 -6.12
N LEU A 144 4.78 8.97 -6.26
CA LEU A 144 3.80 8.33 -7.13
C LEU A 144 3.58 9.15 -8.42
N GLN A 145 4.68 9.56 -9.04
CA GLN A 145 4.67 10.42 -10.23
C GLN A 145 5.49 9.79 -11.35
N VAL A 146 5.01 9.92 -12.59
CA VAL A 146 5.70 9.40 -13.77
C VAL A 146 7.11 9.98 -13.89
N GLY A 147 8.08 9.11 -14.15
CA GLY A 147 9.50 9.44 -14.27
C GLY A 147 10.25 9.55 -12.94
N GLN A 148 9.58 9.33 -11.80
CA GLN A 148 10.25 9.26 -10.50
C GLN A 148 10.54 7.81 -10.09
N SER A 149 11.42 7.64 -9.11
CA SER A 149 11.83 6.32 -8.60
C SER A 149 11.02 5.93 -7.37
N ILE A 150 10.58 4.68 -7.32
CA ILE A 150 10.15 3.96 -6.13
C ILE A 150 11.31 3.07 -5.72
N GLU A 151 11.55 3.00 -4.42
CA GLU A 151 12.59 2.19 -3.79
C GLU A 151 11.92 1.10 -2.95
N VAL A 152 12.44 -0.12 -3.09
CA VAL A 152 12.06 -1.25 -2.27
C VAL A 152 13.29 -1.70 -1.50
N PHE A 153 13.25 -1.56 -0.19
CA PHE A 153 14.28 -1.95 0.74
C PHE A 153 13.91 -3.27 1.41
N TYR A 154 14.90 -4.15 1.54
CA TYR A 154 14.77 -5.43 2.20
C TYR A 154 16.01 -5.75 3.02
N HIS A 155 15.82 -6.07 4.30
CA HIS A 155 16.90 -6.45 5.20
C HIS A 155 16.96 -7.98 5.36
N MET A 156 18.05 -8.59 4.89
CA MET A 156 18.13 -10.04 4.71
C MET A 156 18.07 -10.84 6.02
N ILE A 157 18.54 -10.28 7.13
CA ILE A 157 18.50 -10.93 8.46
C ILE A 157 17.09 -11.40 8.85
N TYR A 158 16.04 -10.77 8.31
CA TYR A 158 14.65 -11.07 8.63
C TYR A 158 13.97 -12.02 7.64
N GLY A 159 14.67 -12.42 6.58
CA GLY A 159 14.16 -13.34 5.56
C GLY A 159 13.95 -14.78 5.99
N GLY A 160 14.39 -15.15 7.20
CA GLY A 160 14.31 -16.52 7.71
C GLY A 160 15.27 -17.52 7.06
N ASN A 161 15.98 -17.13 5.99
CA ASN A 161 17.17 -17.82 5.54
C ASN A 161 18.35 -17.39 6.42
N ASP A 162 19.35 -18.26 6.60
CA ASP A 162 20.58 -17.97 7.36
C ASP A 162 21.45 -16.87 6.71
N GLY A 163 20.87 -16.07 5.81
CA GLY A 163 21.55 -15.05 5.04
C GLY A 163 22.32 -15.59 3.84
N ILE A 164 22.15 -16.86 3.50
CA ILE A 164 22.96 -17.56 2.52
C ILE A 164 22.14 -17.87 1.28
N MET A 165 22.60 -17.37 0.13
CA MET A 165 22.01 -17.58 -1.19
C MET A 165 23.02 -18.21 -2.14
N TYR A 166 22.53 -18.86 -3.19
CA TYR A 166 23.35 -19.51 -4.21
C TYR A 166 23.11 -18.84 -5.56
N THR A 167 24.15 -18.79 -6.39
CA THR A 167 23.97 -18.43 -7.80
C THR A 167 23.15 -19.52 -8.51
N ASN A 168 22.50 -19.17 -9.63
CA ASN A 168 21.64 -20.10 -10.38
C ASN A 168 22.34 -21.40 -10.81
N ASP A 169 23.64 -21.35 -11.07
CA ASP A 169 24.45 -22.49 -11.45
C ASP A 169 25.01 -23.26 -10.24
N GLY A 170 24.75 -22.78 -9.01
CA GLY A 170 25.20 -23.36 -7.74
C GLY A 170 26.71 -23.33 -7.54
N SER A 171 27.45 -22.59 -8.36
CA SER A 171 28.90 -22.54 -8.29
C SER A 171 29.39 -21.61 -7.17
N HIS A 172 28.59 -20.63 -6.78
CA HIS A 172 28.94 -19.65 -5.77
C HIS A 172 27.85 -19.49 -4.72
N VAL A 173 28.30 -19.03 -3.56
CA VAL A 173 27.49 -18.74 -2.39
C VAL A 173 27.68 -17.28 -2.04
N TYR A 174 26.61 -16.59 -1.64
CA TYR A 174 26.71 -15.21 -1.21
C TYR A 174 25.70 -14.85 -0.14
N SER A 175 26.04 -13.81 0.61
CA SER A 175 25.21 -13.15 1.61
C SER A 175 25.30 -11.64 1.41
N HIS A 176 24.28 -10.88 1.79
CA HIS A 176 24.27 -9.41 1.72
C HIS A 176 23.41 -8.85 2.86
N GLU A 177 23.78 -7.76 3.51
CA GLU A 177 22.98 -7.26 4.65
C GLU A 177 21.64 -6.69 4.18
N ILE A 178 21.68 -5.86 3.13
CA ILE A 178 20.54 -5.09 2.65
C ILE A 178 20.45 -5.18 1.12
N GLU A 179 19.22 -5.26 0.63
CA GLU A 179 18.87 -5.18 -0.77
C GLU A 179 18.02 -3.92 -1.03
N TYR A 180 18.40 -3.14 -2.04
CA TYR A 180 17.66 -1.98 -2.53
C TYR A 180 17.29 -2.16 -3.99
N SER A 181 16.01 -2.42 -4.27
CA SER A 181 15.47 -2.56 -5.62
C SER A 181 14.82 -1.26 -6.08
N TYR A 182 15.25 -0.76 -7.24
CA TYR A 182 14.80 0.53 -7.78
C TYR A 182 13.86 0.36 -8.96
N PHE A 183 12.81 1.18 -8.99
CA PHE A 183 11.78 1.15 -10.01
C PHE A 183 11.41 2.56 -10.49
N THR A 184 11.56 2.84 -11.79
CA THR A 184 11.03 4.07 -12.39
C THR A 184 9.54 3.93 -12.71
N VAL A 185 8.71 4.86 -12.24
CA VAL A 185 7.28 4.92 -12.57
C VAL A 185 7.08 5.33 -14.03
N LEU A 186 6.39 4.50 -14.81
CA LEU A 186 6.07 4.76 -16.22
C LEU A 186 4.67 5.33 -16.41
N SER A 187 3.70 4.86 -15.62
CA SER A 187 2.31 5.32 -15.64
C SER A 187 1.69 5.23 -14.25
N VAL A 188 0.67 6.05 -14.01
CA VAL A 188 -0.11 6.04 -12.76
C VAL A 188 -1.58 6.24 -13.10
N ASP A 189 -2.36 5.20 -12.89
CA ASP A 189 -3.81 5.21 -13.00
C ASP A 189 -4.44 5.25 -11.61
N ARG A 190 -5.20 6.32 -11.35
CA ARG A 190 -5.86 6.53 -10.06
C ARG A 190 -7.27 5.98 -10.10
N ILE A 191 -7.52 4.96 -9.30
CA ILE A 191 -8.85 4.39 -9.15
C ILE A 191 -9.60 5.27 -8.16
N SER A 192 -10.48 6.12 -8.68
CA SER A 192 -11.36 6.94 -7.83
C SER A 192 -12.21 6.01 -6.94
N PRO A 193 -12.29 6.27 -5.62
CA PRO A 193 -13.23 5.55 -4.75
C PRO A 193 -14.63 5.74 -5.33
N VAL A 194 -15.30 4.64 -5.68
CA VAL A 194 -16.65 4.71 -6.23
C VAL A 194 -17.53 5.43 -5.22
N PRO A 195 -18.15 6.58 -5.56
CA PRO A 195 -19.05 7.25 -4.64
C PRO A 195 -20.17 6.28 -4.31
N LEU A 196 -20.26 5.88 -3.04
CA LEU A 196 -21.37 5.05 -2.57
C LEU A 196 -22.66 5.75 -3.00
N PRO A 197 -23.57 5.06 -3.72
CA PRO A 197 -24.76 5.70 -4.22
C PRO A 197 -25.54 6.27 -3.03
N ALA A 198 -25.94 7.54 -3.12
CA ALA A 198 -26.67 8.25 -2.07
C ALA A 198 -27.94 7.51 -1.58
N THR A 199 -28.38 6.49 -2.31
CA THR A 199 -29.41 5.54 -1.89
C THR A 199 -29.10 4.81 -0.58
N SER A 200 -27.82 4.53 -0.27
CA SER A 200 -27.41 3.95 1.02
C SER A 200 -27.59 4.94 2.18
N ALA A 201 -27.39 6.23 1.93
CA ALA A 201 -27.67 7.31 2.89
C ALA A 201 -29.17 7.63 3.04
N LEU A 202 -29.97 7.36 2.00
CA LEU A 202 -31.42 7.59 1.99
C LEU A 202 -32.24 6.44 2.59
N LEU A 203 -31.68 5.22 2.67
CA LEU A 203 -32.34 4.04 3.26
C LEU A 203 -32.76 4.25 4.73
N PRO A 204 -31.90 4.78 5.63
CA PRO A 204 -32.29 5.09 7.00
C PRO A 204 -33.40 6.14 7.08
N LEU A 205 -33.37 7.15 6.20
CA LEU A 205 -34.38 8.21 6.13
C LEU A 205 -35.73 7.67 5.65
N GLY A 206 -35.72 6.78 4.65
CA GLY A 206 -36.91 6.10 4.15
C GLY A 206 -37.57 5.20 5.20
N LEU A 207 -36.76 4.47 5.99
CA LEU A 207 -37.25 3.64 7.10
C LEU A 207 -37.81 4.47 8.26
N GLY A 208 -37.15 5.57 8.61
CA GLY A 208 -37.63 6.52 9.62
C GLY A 208 -38.97 7.15 9.25
N ALA A 209 -39.13 7.59 8.00
CA ALA A 209 -40.38 8.14 7.49
C ALA A 209 -41.52 7.10 7.51
N LEU A 210 -41.24 5.86 7.12
CA LEU A 210 -42.20 4.75 7.16
C LEU A 210 -42.64 4.39 8.59
N ALA A 211 -41.74 4.41 9.56
CA ALA A 211 -42.04 4.14 10.97
C ALA A 211 -42.96 5.22 11.57
N VAL A 212 -42.73 6.49 11.26
CA VAL A 212 -43.58 7.61 11.70
C VAL A 212 -44.97 7.54 11.08
N LEU A 213 -45.07 7.21 9.79
CA LEU A 213 -46.35 7.02 9.10
C LEU A 213 -47.14 5.82 9.66
N ARG A 214 -46.47 4.71 10.01
CA ARG A 214 -47.10 3.57 10.70
C ARG A 214 -47.59 3.93 12.10
N LYS A 215 -46.82 4.71 12.87
CA LYS A 215 -47.23 5.17 14.21
C LYS A 215 -48.46 6.08 14.15
N ARG A 216 -48.53 6.99 13.18
CA ARG A 216 -49.70 7.87 12.97
C ARG A 216 -50.96 7.11 12.56
N ARG A 217 -50.85 6.10 11.70
CA ARG A 217 -52.01 5.25 11.35
C ARG A 217 -52.56 4.46 12.52
N LYS A 218 -51.70 4.00 13.44
CA LYS A 218 -52.15 3.31 14.67
C LYS A 218 -52.83 4.23 15.68
N SER A 219 -52.47 5.52 15.74
CA SER A 219 -53.09 6.46 16.69
C SER A 219 -54.39 7.10 16.20
N GLN A 220 -54.74 6.95 14.92
CA GLN A 220 -55.99 7.45 14.33
C GLN A 220 -57.07 6.35 14.19
N GLY A 221 -56.77 5.14 14.64
CA GLY A 221 -57.70 4.01 14.70
C GLY A 221 -58.03 3.64 16.15
N VAL A 222 -58.58 4.58 16.92
CA VAL A 222 -59.47 4.40 18.08
C VAL A 222 -60.43 5.58 18.08
#